data_AF-A0A9E8B1V2-F1
#
_entry.id   AF-A0A9E8B1V2-F1
#
_cell.length_a   1.000
_cell.length_b   1.000
_cell.length_c   1.000
_cell.angle_alpha   90.00
_cell.angle_beta   90.00
_cell.angle_gamma   90.00
#
_symmetry.space_group_name_H-M   'P 1'
#
loop_
_entity.id
_entity.type
_entity.pdbx_description
1 polymer ?
#
loop_
_entity_poly.entity_id
_entity_poly.type
_entity_poly.pdbx_seq_one_letter_code
_entity_poly.pdbx_strand_id
1 'polypeptide(L)'
;MPNKKPDRNADTPPSKLEDDPQLAGKIRDSARQIWLAGLGAYTKAEEDAGRFFERLVHEGEELEGKTRGLVERQVKAVEHRVEDVRDRATGTWDRLETLFDDRVAGALRRLGIPRREDLRRLEDRVEALEQELAELRSAGTSVTGARVPGSDEEE
;
A
#
# COMPACT_ATOMS: atom_id res chain seq x y z
N MET A 1 10.68 59.45 -72.08
CA MET A 1 10.86 59.12 -70.64
C MET A 1 10.42 60.35 -69.83
N PRO A 2 9.73 60.27 -68.68
CA PRO A 2 9.31 59.10 -67.89
C PRO A 2 7.79 59.08 -67.52
N ASN A 3 7.28 57.89 -67.19
CA ASN A 3 5.89 57.62 -66.79
C ASN A 3 5.85 56.89 -65.43
N LYS A 4 5.06 57.43 -64.50
CA LYS A 4 4.24 56.81 -63.43
C LYS A 4 4.77 55.63 -62.60
N LYS A 5 4.90 55.83 -61.27
CA LYS A 5 4.37 54.95 -60.22
C LYS A 5 3.89 55.78 -59.00
N PRO A 6 2.76 55.43 -58.38
CA PRO A 6 2.25 56.08 -57.17
C PRO A 6 2.78 55.40 -55.90
N ASP A 7 3.12 56.19 -54.88
CA ASP A 7 3.47 55.69 -53.55
C ASP A 7 2.23 55.08 -52.89
N ARG A 8 2.27 53.76 -52.69
CA ARG A 8 1.37 53.04 -51.78
C ARG A 8 1.94 53.22 -50.37
N ASN A 9 1.35 54.08 -49.55
CA ASN A 9 1.55 54.03 -48.11
C ASN A 9 0.24 54.36 -47.37
N ALA A 10 -0.21 53.36 -46.61
CA ALA A 10 -1.02 53.42 -45.40
C ALA A 10 -2.45 53.98 -45.48
N ASP A 11 -3.39 53.17 -45.96
CA ASP A 11 -4.73 53.15 -45.37
C ASP A 11 -4.66 52.39 -44.03
N THR A 12 -4.32 53.12 -42.96
CA THR A 12 -4.77 52.75 -41.61
C THR A 12 -5.60 53.93 -41.11
N PRO A 13 -6.95 53.81 -41.05
CA PRO A 13 -7.74 54.87 -40.46
C PRO A 13 -7.38 55.00 -38.97
N PRO A 14 -7.16 56.23 -38.46
CA PRO A 14 -6.87 56.43 -37.04
C PRO A 14 -8.10 56.05 -36.21
N SER A 15 -7.88 55.16 -35.25
CA SER A 15 -8.78 54.83 -34.15
C SER A 15 -9.15 56.09 -33.36
N LYS A 16 -10.28 56.72 -33.70
CA LYS A 16 -10.89 57.82 -32.94
C LYS A 16 -12.11 57.33 -32.15
N LEU A 17 -11.90 56.36 -31.26
CA LEU A 17 -12.94 55.87 -30.34
C LEU A 17 -12.60 56.10 -28.86
N GLU A 18 -11.45 56.71 -28.54
CA GLU A 18 -10.96 56.70 -27.15
C GLU A 18 -11.28 57.94 -26.30
N ASP A 19 -11.82 59.03 -26.85
CA ASP A 19 -11.99 60.29 -26.10
C ASP A 19 -13.44 60.81 -26.06
N ASP A 20 -14.44 59.92 -25.89
CA ASP A 20 -15.79 60.36 -25.53
C ASP A 20 -16.00 60.23 -24.00
N PRO A 21 -15.99 61.34 -23.23
CA PRO A 21 -16.17 61.32 -21.78
C PRO A 21 -17.53 60.74 -21.36
N GLN A 22 -18.52 60.75 -22.26
CA GLN A 22 -19.83 60.14 -22.02
C GLN A 22 -19.78 58.61 -22.14
N LEU A 23 -18.89 58.07 -22.98
CA LEU A 23 -18.64 56.63 -23.11
C LEU A 23 -17.83 56.11 -21.91
N ALA A 24 -16.81 56.85 -21.49
CA ALA A 24 -16.00 56.52 -20.31
C ALA A 24 -16.85 56.42 -19.02
N GLY A 25 -17.84 57.31 -18.87
CA GLY A 25 -18.82 57.27 -17.78
C GLY A 25 -19.65 55.97 -17.78
N LYS A 26 -20.21 55.61 -18.94
CA LYS A 26 -21.03 54.39 -19.09
C LYS A 26 -20.24 53.09 -18.84
N ILE A 27 -18.97 53.05 -19.27
CA ILE A 27 -18.08 51.91 -18.99
C ILE A 27 -17.81 51.78 -17.50
N ARG A 28 -17.55 52.90 -16.80
CA ARG A 28 -17.33 52.90 -15.35
C ARG A 28 -18.57 52.45 -14.58
N ASP A 29 -19.75 52.90 -15.00
CA ASP A 29 -21.01 52.50 -14.37
C ASP A 29 -21.31 51.01 -14.59
N SER A 30 -21.04 50.51 -15.79
CA SER A 30 -21.16 49.08 -16.11
C SER A 30 -20.16 48.24 -15.32
N ALA A 31 -18.91 48.67 -15.21
CA ALA A 31 -17.88 48.00 -14.41
C ALA A 31 -18.26 47.96 -12.93
N ARG A 32 -18.85 49.04 -12.40
CA ARG A 32 -19.37 49.10 -11.03
C ARG A 32 -20.53 48.12 -10.84
N GLN A 33 -21.46 48.04 -11.79
CA GLN A 33 -22.58 47.10 -11.73
C GLN A 33 -22.11 45.64 -11.76
N ILE A 34 -21.16 45.31 -12.65
CA ILE A 34 -20.55 43.97 -12.71
C ILE A 34 -19.86 43.64 -11.39
N TRP A 35 -19.12 44.59 -10.81
CA TRP A 35 -18.46 44.39 -9.52
C TRP A 35 -19.45 44.16 -8.37
N LEU A 36 -20.51 44.97 -8.29
CA LEU A 36 -21.55 44.83 -7.28
C LEU A 36 -22.34 43.52 -7.45
N ALA A 37 -22.62 43.12 -8.70
CA ALA A 37 -23.24 41.84 -9.00
C ALA A 37 -22.33 40.67 -8.61
N GLY A 38 -21.02 40.79 -8.86
CA GLY A 38 -20.02 39.80 -8.43
C GLY A 38 -19.97 39.66 -6.91
N LEU A 39 -19.95 40.78 -6.18
CA LEU A 39 -20.01 40.79 -4.71
C LEU A 39 -21.32 40.19 -4.19
N GLY A 40 -22.46 40.56 -4.78
CA GLY A 40 -23.77 40.01 -4.40
C GLY A 40 -23.87 38.51 -4.66
N ALA A 41 -23.39 38.03 -5.81
CA ALA A 41 -23.36 36.61 -6.15
C ALA A 41 -22.43 35.83 -5.22
N TYR A 42 -21.26 36.37 -4.84
CA TYR A 42 -20.37 35.77 -3.86
C TYR A 42 -21.03 35.63 -2.49
N THR A 43 -21.64 36.71 -1.98
CA THR A 43 -22.37 36.65 -0.70
C THR A 43 -23.54 35.67 -0.73
N LYS A 44 -24.24 35.57 -1.86
CA LYS A 44 -25.34 34.62 -2.05
C LYS A 44 -24.83 33.18 -2.09
N ALA A 45 -23.70 32.93 -2.75
CA ALA A 45 -23.07 31.63 -2.80
C ALA A 45 -22.56 31.18 -1.43
N GLU A 46 -21.98 32.07 -0.61
CA GLU A 46 -21.60 31.74 0.78
C GLU A 46 -22.82 31.38 1.64
N GLU A 47 -23.91 32.16 1.54
CA GLU A 47 -25.15 31.89 2.29
C GLU A 47 -25.82 30.57 1.85
N ASP A 48 -25.83 30.30 0.55
CA ASP A 48 -26.42 29.10 -0.03
C ASP A 48 -25.52 27.86 0.19
N ALA A 49 -24.20 28.04 0.27
CA ALA A 49 -23.23 26.97 0.53
C ALA A 49 -23.40 26.33 1.90
N GLY A 50 -23.68 27.13 2.95
CA GLY A 50 -23.94 26.61 4.29
C GLY A 50 -25.15 25.66 4.32
N ARG A 51 -26.27 26.05 3.69
CA ARG A 51 -27.47 25.21 3.61
C ARG A 51 -27.27 23.96 2.75
N PHE A 52 -26.46 24.05 1.70
CA PHE A 52 -26.10 22.89 0.89
C PHE A 52 -25.23 21.91 1.66
N PHE A 53 -24.27 22.41 2.43
CA PHE A 53 -23.43 21.61 3.30
C PHE A 53 -24.25 20.89 4.38
N GLU A 54 -25.14 21.59 5.08
CA GLU A 54 -26.03 20.98 6.08
C GLU A 54 -26.89 19.87 5.48
N ARG A 55 -27.41 20.05 4.26
CA ARG A 55 -28.16 19.01 3.56
C ARG A 55 -27.29 17.81 3.22
N LEU A 56 -26.08 18.03 2.71
CA LEU A 56 -25.13 16.96 2.41
C LEU A 56 -24.70 16.19 3.66
N VAL A 57 -24.52 16.87 4.80
CA VAL A 57 -24.23 16.22 6.09
C VAL A 57 -25.39 15.35 6.52
N HIS A 58 -26.63 15.86 6.46
CA HIS A 58 -27.81 15.08 6.82
C HIS A 58 -28.00 13.85 5.93
N GLU A 59 -27.83 13.99 4.61
CA GLU A 59 -27.85 12.87 3.67
C GLU A 59 -26.74 11.85 3.97
N GLY A 60 -25.55 12.33 4.36
CA GLY A 60 -24.42 11.50 4.79
C GLY A 60 -24.71 10.71 6.06
N GLU A 61 -25.28 11.35 7.08
CA GLU A 61 -25.70 10.71 8.33
C GLU A 61 -26.80 9.65 8.10
N GLU A 62 -27.79 9.95 7.25
CA GLU A 62 -28.80 8.96 6.87
C GLU A 62 -28.20 7.76 6.14
N LEU A 63 -27.26 8.02 5.22
CA LEU A 63 -26.61 6.97 4.43
C LEU A 63 -25.68 6.12 5.29
N GLU A 64 -24.95 6.73 6.24
CA GLU A 64 -24.18 6.03 7.24
C GLU A 64 -25.10 5.17 8.12
N GLY A 65 -26.20 5.72 8.63
CA GLY A 65 -27.18 4.98 9.43
C GLY A 65 -27.76 3.78 8.70
N LYS A 66 -28.16 3.95 7.43
CA LYS A 66 -28.66 2.86 6.57
C LYS A 66 -27.59 1.80 6.31
N THR A 67 -26.35 2.22 6.01
CA THR A 67 -25.23 1.31 5.72
C THR A 67 -24.78 0.55 6.97
N ARG A 68 -24.61 1.24 8.10
CA ARG A 68 -24.28 0.63 9.39
C ARG A 68 -25.34 -0.36 9.83
N GLY A 69 -26.63 -0.03 9.68
CA GLY A 69 -27.72 -0.96 9.99
C GLY A 69 -27.73 -2.20 9.08
N LEU A 70 -27.33 -2.08 7.81
CA LEU A 70 -27.17 -3.23 6.91
C LEU A 70 -25.94 -4.08 7.28
N VAL A 71 -24.81 -3.45 7.58
CA VAL A 71 -23.59 -4.12 8.02
C VAL A 71 -23.79 -4.82 9.35
N GLU A 72 -24.41 -4.20 10.35
CA GLU A 72 -24.71 -4.82 11.65
C GLU A 72 -25.64 -6.04 11.49
N ARG A 73 -26.64 -5.96 10.60
CA ARG A 73 -27.48 -7.13 10.26
C ARG A 73 -26.70 -8.24 9.57
N GLN A 74 -25.79 -7.88 8.66
CA GLN A 74 -25.00 -8.84 7.90
C GLN A 74 -23.91 -9.50 8.76
N VAL A 75 -23.27 -8.74 9.63
CA VAL A 75 -22.31 -9.23 10.64
C VAL A 75 -23.02 -10.17 11.59
N LYS A 76 -24.16 -9.79 12.19
CA LYS A 76 -24.93 -10.70 13.06
C LYS A 76 -25.39 -11.96 12.34
N ALA A 77 -25.81 -11.85 11.07
CA ALA A 77 -26.22 -13.00 10.28
C ALA A 77 -25.04 -13.93 9.93
N VAL A 78 -23.82 -13.38 9.76
CA VAL A 78 -22.60 -14.15 9.53
C VAL A 78 -22.08 -14.75 10.83
N GLU A 79 -22.07 -14.01 11.93
CA GLU A 79 -21.70 -14.51 13.27
C GLU A 79 -22.57 -15.71 13.65
N HIS A 80 -23.89 -15.63 13.49
CA HIS A 80 -24.79 -16.74 13.78
C HIS A 80 -24.55 -17.94 12.83
N ARG A 81 -24.25 -17.69 11.55
CA ARG A 81 -23.91 -18.76 10.59
C ARG A 81 -22.56 -19.40 10.91
N VAL A 82 -21.59 -18.62 11.38
CA VAL A 82 -20.26 -19.09 11.75
C VAL A 82 -20.35 -19.89 13.05
N GLU A 83 -21.16 -19.47 14.02
CA GLU A 83 -21.44 -20.22 15.24
C GLU A 83 -22.15 -21.56 14.93
N ASP A 84 -23.19 -21.54 14.10
CA ASP A 84 -23.92 -22.74 13.63
C ASP A 84 -23.07 -23.73 12.82
N VAL A 85 -22.06 -23.22 12.10
CA VAL A 85 -21.11 -24.03 11.31
C VAL A 85 -19.96 -24.51 12.18
N ARG A 86 -19.50 -23.70 13.14
CA ARG A 86 -18.45 -24.07 14.11
C ARG A 86 -18.88 -25.26 14.96
N ASP A 87 -20.14 -25.30 15.39
CA ASP A 87 -20.68 -26.41 16.17
C ASP A 87 -20.93 -27.69 15.35
N ARG A 88 -21.13 -27.56 14.03
CA ARG A 88 -21.33 -28.72 13.13
C ARG A 88 -20.07 -29.18 12.38
N ALA A 89 -18.98 -28.42 12.43
CA ALA A 89 -17.81 -28.63 11.57
C ALA A 89 -16.46 -28.55 12.31
N THR A 90 -16.41 -28.86 13.60
CA THR A 90 -15.15 -29.03 14.35
C THR A 90 -14.14 -29.90 13.58
N GLY A 91 -14.57 -31.02 12.98
CA GLY A 91 -13.69 -31.87 12.16
C GLY A 91 -13.29 -31.31 10.78
N THR A 92 -13.84 -30.17 10.34
CA THR A 92 -13.39 -29.44 9.13
C THR A 92 -12.41 -28.34 9.52
N TRP A 93 -12.57 -27.76 10.72
CA TRP A 93 -11.63 -26.78 11.27
C TRP A 93 -10.24 -27.38 11.49
N ASP A 94 -10.15 -28.57 12.08
CA ASP A 94 -8.86 -29.27 12.28
C ASP A 94 -8.13 -29.54 10.94
N ARG A 95 -8.90 -29.80 9.86
CA ARG A 95 -8.35 -29.95 8.50
C ARG A 95 -7.87 -28.63 7.92
N LEU A 96 -8.56 -27.53 8.19
CA LEU A 96 -8.12 -26.19 7.78
C LEU A 96 -6.89 -25.74 8.56
N GLU A 97 -6.80 -26.08 9.84
CA GLU A 97 -5.61 -25.86 10.67
C GLU A 97 -4.40 -26.60 10.07
N THR A 98 -4.57 -27.89 9.74
CA THR A 98 -3.52 -28.68 9.08
C THR A 98 -3.08 -28.06 7.75
N LEU A 99 -4.03 -27.63 6.91
CA LEU A 99 -3.73 -27.01 5.62
C LEU A 99 -3.07 -25.62 5.77
N PHE A 100 -3.48 -24.85 6.78
CA PHE A 100 -2.86 -23.58 7.11
C PHE A 100 -1.42 -23.78 7.55
N ASP A 101 -1.18 -24.72 8.47
CA ASP A 101 0.15 -25.10 8.94
C ASP A 101 1.03 -25.55 7.78
N ASP A 102 0.52 -26.37 6.86
CA ASP A 102 1.27 -26.78 5.66
C ASP A 102 1.65 -25.60 4.77
N ARG A 103 0.74 -24.63 4.59
CA ARG A 103 1.00 -23.42 3.78
C ARG A 103 1.98 -22.48 4.47
N VAL A 104 1.84 -22.26 5.77
CA VAL A 104 2.76 -21.46 6.58
C VAL A 104 4.14 -22.11 6.60
N ALA A 105 4.22 -23.41 6.88
CA ALA A 105 5.46 -24.16 6.83
C ALA A 105 6.10 -24.12 5.43
N GLY A 106 5.29 -24.16 4.37
CA GLY A 106 5.75 -23.97 2.99
C GLY A 106 6.33 -22.59 2.73
N ALA A 107 5.68 -21.53 3.23
CA ALA A 107 6.18 -20.17 3.10
C ALA A 107 7.48 -19.94 3.89
N LEU A 108 7.56 -20.45 5.12
CA LEU A 108 8.76 -20.39 5.96
C LEU A 108 9.95 -21.10 5.31
N ARG A 109 9.74 -22.28 4.72
CA ARG A 109 10.78 -22.98 3.95
C ARG A 109 11.26 -22.18 2.74
N ARG A 110 10.35 -21.54 2.00
CA ARG A 110 10.71 -20.66 0.87
C ARG A 110 11.51 -19.44 1.32
N LEU A 111 11.29 -18.98 2.54
CA LEU A 111 12.05 -17.90 3.18
C LEU A 111 13.38 -18.39 3.80
N GLY A 112 13.67 -19.70 3.74
CA GLY A 112 14.90 -20.29 4.27
C GLY A 112 14.89 -20.49 5.78
N ILE A 113 13.72 -20.46 6.43
CA ILE A 113 13.61 -20.70 7.88
C ILE A 113 13.51 -22.21 8.13
N PRO A 114 14.51 -22.85 8.76
CA PRO A 114 14.51 -24.28 9.04
C PRO A 114 13.54 -24.65 10.18
N ARG A 115 13.01 -25.87 10.15
CA ARG A 115 12.11 -26.37 11.21
C ARG A 115 12.90 -27.00 12.35
N ARG A 116 12.23 -27.20 13.49
CA ARG A 116 12.82 -27.84 14.67
C ARG A 116 13.29 -29.27 14.38
N GLU A 117 12.57 -30.01 13.55
CA GLU A 117 12.96 -31.38 13.19
C GLU A 117 14.22 -31.40 12.32
N ASP A 118 14.38 -30.41 11.45
CA ASP A 118 15.56 -30.26 10.60
C ASP A 118 16.80 -29.93 11.45
N LEU A 119 16.63 -29.07 12.47
CA LEU A 119 17.67 -28.76 13.45
C LEU A 119 18.08 -29.99 14.27
N ARG A 120 17.11 -30.75 14.80
CA ARG A 120 17.39 -31.98 15.56
C ARG A 120 18.14 -33.01 14.73
N ARG A 121 17.73 -33.24 13.47
CA ARG A 121 18.46 -34.16 12.58
C ARG A 121 19.89 -33.71 12.30
N LEU A 122 20.14 -32.40 12.30
CA LEU A 122 21.48 -31.87 12.14
C LEU A 122 22.29 -32.09 13.43
N GLU A 123 21.71 -31.85 14.60
CA GLU A 123 22.31 -32.13 15.91
C GLU A 123 22.73 -33.60 16.01
N ASP A 124 21.82 -34.54 15.71
CA ASP A 124 22.12 -35.98 15.76
C ASP A 124 23.27 -36.37 14.82
N ARG A 125 23.31 -35.77 13.62
CA ARG A 125 24.40 -36.01 12.65
C ARG A 125 25.72 -35.43 13.11
N VAL A 126 25.71 -34.27 13.74
CA VAL A 126 26.91 -33.65 14.30
C VAL A 126 27.46 -34.52 15.43
N GLU A 127 26.59 -34.99 16.34
CA GLU A 127 27.00 -35.88 17.42
C GLU A 127 27.63 -37.18 16.90
N ALA A 128 27.02 -37.82 15.90
CA ALA A 128 27.58 -39.03 15.28
C ALA A 128 28.96 -38.77 14.63
N LEU A 129 29.11 -37.65 13.92
CA LEU A 129 30.39 -37.28 13.30
C LEU A 129 31.46 -36.93 14.34
N GLU A 130 31.08 -36.30 15.45
CA GLU A 130 31.99 -36.01 16.56
C GLU A 130 32.50 -37.31 17.21
N GLN A 131 31.64 -38.31 17.36
CA GLN A 131 32.00 -39.64 17.85
C GLN A 131 32.97 -40.36 16.90
N GLU A 132 32.66 -40.43 15.59
CA GLU A 132 33.56 -41.03 14.59
C GLU A 132 34.93 -40.32 14.55
N LEU A 133 34.96 -39.00 14.65
CA LEU A 133 36.20 -38.23 14.68
C LEU A 133 37.02 -38.51 15.95
N ALA A 134 36.37 -38.65 17.10
CA ALA A 134 37.02 -39.00 18.36
C ALA A 134 37.66 -40.39 18.28
N GLU A 135 36.96 -41.37 17.72
CA GLU A 135 37.47 -42.72 17.49
C GLU A 135 38.70 -42.70 16.56
N LEU A 136 38.62 -42.03 15.41
CA LEU A 136 39.73 -41.93 14.47
C LEU A 136 40.96 -41.23 15.08
N ARG A 137 40.77 -40.19 15.89
CA ARG A 137 41.86 -39.52 16.62
C ARG A 137 42.50 -40.44 17.65
N SER A 138 41.71 -41.23 18.36
CA SER A 138 42.22 -42.22 19.32
C SER A 138 43.05 -43.32 18.62
N ALA A 139 42.61 -43.79 17.46
CA ALA A 139 43.30 -44.79 16.65
C ALA A 139 44.60 -44.25 16.01
N GLY A 140 44.62 -43.00 15.54
CA GLY A 140 45.84 -42.38 15.00
C GLY A 140 46.92 -42.14 16.07
N THR A 141 46.51 -41.96 17.33
CA THR A 141 47.44 -41.74 18.44
C THR A 141 48.08 -43.05 18.93
N SER A 142 47.37 -44.19 18.83
CA SER A 142 47.91 -45.50 19.23
C SER A 142 48.96 -46.06 18.26
N VAL A 143 48.86 -45.75 16.96
CA VAL A 143 49.80 -46.23 15.94
C VAL A 143 51.18 -45.56 16.03
N THR A 144 51.25 -44.33 16.54
CA THR A 144 52.53 -43.58 16.63
C THR A 144 53.36 -43.95 17.88
N GLY A 145 52.75 -44.64 18.87
CA GLY A 145 53.43 -45.06 20.10
C GLY A 145 54.04 -46.47 20.10
N ALA A 146 53.84 -47.28 19.05
CA ALA A 146 54.05 -48.74 19.10
C ALA A 146 55.26 -49.27 18.29
N ARG A 147 56.21 -48.44 17.89
CA ARG A 147 57.48 -48.89 17.26
C ARG A 147 58.63 -48.24 18.04
N VAL A 148 59.24 -48.94 18.99
CA VAL A 148 60.31 -49.92 18.76
C VAL A 148 60.23 -51.09 19.76
N PRO A 149 60.11 -52.34 19.28
CA PRO A 149 60.67 -53.49 19.97
C PRO A 149 61.74 -54.13 19.07
N GLY A 150 63.00 -53.93 19.43
CA GLY A 150 64.15 -54.63 18.88
C GLY A 150 65.34 -54.24 19.73
N SER A 151 66.22 -55.12 20.14
CA SER A 151 66.37 -56.59 20.07
C SER A 151 67.53 -56.89 21.04
N ASP A 152 67.93 -58.16 21.14
CA ASP A 152 69.14 -58.64 21.81
C ASP A 152 68.86 -59.00 23.30
N GLU A 153 68.59 -60.24 23.70
CA GLU A 153 69.26 -61.52 23.36
C GLU A 153 70.78 -61.44 23.59
N GLU A 154 71.24 -61.83 24.79
CA GLU A 154 72.17 -62.94 25.07
C GLU A 154 72.98 -62.76 26.39
N GLU A 155 73.08 -63.88 27.10
CA GLU A 155 73.92 -64.28 28.27
C GLU A 155 73.95 -63.46 29.58
#